data_AF-A0A1T4YEF6-F1
#
_entry.id   AF-A0A1T4YEF6-F1
#
_cell.length_a   1.000
_cell.length_b   1.000
_cell.length_c   1.000
_cell.angle_alpha   90.00
_cell.angle_beta   90.00
_cell.angle_gamma   90.00
#
_symmetry.space_group_name_H-M   'P 1'
#
loop_
_entity.id
_entity.type
_entity.pdbx_description
1 polymer ?
#
loop_
_entity_poly.entity_id
_entity_poly.type
_entity_poly.pdbx_seq_one_letter_code
_entity_poly.pdbx_strand_id
1 'polypeptide(L)'
;MKNYDLILSNDIDSLYSCILVEQVKGYRINYFYDFRSLYQSEQTGNDYIGVDIDLMEGYCLSNHVTRLSEQDKYNPDAFNLNNTITNDNYIQKYSGSTALYLYKLFKLPLPKTEEGKLILLAIDAGYKGYYIPNFRNIFKHNLVDVLGFEELYFLCQKYTLEDFINIIIKYNLNGKIWFNNGGLQTNIKLKELQEVLGLPFFMPKNKFTKIKEFEYISKPITNETTKDELDSNIFSLALTRKNYVNYSKLKLEG
;
A
#
# COMPACT_ATOMS: atom_id res chain seq x y z
N MET A 1 5.34 -22.87 -13.92
CA MET A 1 4.60 -21.83 -13.19
C MET A 1 5.30 -20.51 -13.47
N LYS A 2 4.55 -19.46 -13.82
CA LYS A 2 5.14 -18.13 -14.01
C LYS A 2 5.55 -17.61 -12.63
N ASN A 3 6.79 -17.13 -12.52
CA ASN A 3 7.31 -16.53 -11.28
C ASN A 3 7.25 -15.01 -11.42
N TYR A 4 7.09 -14.33 -10.29
CA TYR A 4 7.01 -12.87 -10.25
C TYR A 4 7.98 -12.32 -9.21
N ASP A 5 8.49 -11.13 -9.52
CA ASP A 5 9.26 -10.33 -8.59
C ASP A 5 8.37 -9.29 -7.91
N LEU A 6 8.63 -8.97 -6.65
CA LEU A 6 7.88 -7.94 -5.92
C LEU A 6 8.63 -6.61 -5.96
N ILE A 7 7.87 -5.53 -6.15
CA ILE A 7 8.33 -4.16 -5.91
C ILE A 7 7.85 -3.72 -4.53
N LEU A 8 8.80 -3.56 -3.62
CA LEU A 8 8.59 -2.99 -2.28
C LEU A 8 8.53 -1.46 -2.35
N SER A 9 7.51 -0.85 -1.75
CA SER A 9 7.40 0.61 -1.53
C SER A 9 8.08 1.03 -0.21
N ASN A 10 7.98 2.30 0.17
CA ASN A 10 8.78 2.89 1.24
C ASN A 10 8.19 2.81 2.66
N ASP A 11 7.21 1.95 2.92
CA ASP A 11 6.57 1.85 4.25
C ASP A 11 6.17 0.42 4.65
N ILE A 12 5.50 0.33 5.80
CA ILE A 12 5.13 -0.93 6.42
C ILE A 12 3.98 -1.65 5.72
N ASP A 13 3.08 -0.93 5.02
CA ASP A 13 1.98 -1.59 4.33
C ASP A 13 2.53 -2.45 3.19
N SER A 14 3.42 -1.87 2.38
CA SER A 14 4.10 -2.61 1.33
C SER A 14 4.98 -3.75 1.86
N LEU A 15 5.77 -3.51 2.92
CA LEU A 15 6.63 -4.57 3.47
C LEU A 15 5.83 -5.74 4.03
N TYR A 16 4.81 -5.46 4.83
CA TYR A 16 3.93 -6.51 5.36
C TYR A 16 3.24 -7.25 4.22
N SER A 17 2.69 -6.52 3.25
CA SER A 17 2.07 -7.11 2.08
C SER A 17 3.02 -8.01 1.29
N CYS A 18 4.28 -7.60 1.09
CA CYS A 18 5.30 -8.43 0.45
C CYS A 18 5.57 -9.73 1.23
N ILE A 19 5.65 -9.67 2.57
CA ILE A 19 5.83 -10.85 3.42
C ILE A 19 4.67 -11.83 3.25
N LEU A 20 3.43 -11.34 3.20
CA LEU A 20 2.25 -12.18 2.98
C LEU A 20 2.27 -12.84 1.59
N VAL A 21 2.65 -12.08 0.56
CA VAL A 21 2.77 -12.60 -0.82
C VAL A 21 3.88 -13.64 -0.90
N GLU A 22 5.04 -13.41 -0.30
CA GLU A 22 6.15 -14.38 -0.26
C GLU A 22 5.73 -15.66 0.45
N GLN A 23 5.05 -15.56 1.60
CA GLN A 23 4.60 -16.74 2.35
C GLN A 23 3.61 -17.62 1.57
N VAL A 24 2.72 -17.00 0.78
CA VAL A 24 1.65 -17.70 0.06
C VAL A 24 2.08 -18.15 -1.34
N LYS A 25 2.91 -17.35 -2.02
CA LYS A 25 3.27 -17.54 -3.44
C LYS A 25 4.74 -17.86 -3.67
N GLY A 26 5.62 -17.58 -2.71
CA GLY A 26 7.07 -17.72 -2.86
C GLY A 26 7.74 -16.62 -3.69
N TYR A 27 7.02 -15.55 -4.04
CA TYR A 27 7.55 -14.42 -4.81
C TYR A 27 8.39 -13.54 -3.90
N ARG A 28 9.53 -13.05 -4.40
CA ARG A 28 10.51 -12.34 -3.59
C ARG A 28 10.64 -10.88 -3.99
N ILE A 29 10.99 -10.05 -3.02
CA ILE A 29 11.34 -8.66 -3.26
C ILE A 29 12.64 -8.63 -4.08
N ASN A 30 12.55 -8.11 -5.31
CA ASN A 30 13.70 -7.86 -6.17
C ASN A 30 13.84 -6.37 -6.52
N TYR A 31 12.76 -5.61 -6.35
CA TYR A 31 12.75 -4.18 -6.62
C TYR A 31 12.35 -3.38 -5.38
N PHE A 32 12.90 -2.17 -5.28
CA PHE A 32 12.52 -1.19 -4.30
C PHE A 32 12.17 0.12 -4.99
N TYR A 33 11.08 0.75 -4.59
CA TYR A 33 10.57 1.96 -5.20
C TYR A 33 10.26 3.02 -4.14
N ASP A 34 10.98 4.14 -4.19
CA ASP A 34 10.87 5.23 -3.20
C ASP A 34 10.11 6.46 -3.75
N PHE A 35 9.37 6.28 -4.85
CA PHE A 35 8.68 7.32 -5.62
C PHE A 35 9.59 8.31 -6.37
N ARG A 36 10.91 8.29 -6.14
CA ARG A 36 11.91 9.11 -6.85
C ARG A 36 12.88 8.27 -7.66
N SER A 37 12.99 6.99 -7.35
CA SER A 37 13.92 6.06 -7.97
C SER A 37 13.36 4.65 -7.85
N LEU A 38 13.58 3.86 -8.91
CA LEU A 38 13.38 2.41 -8.88
C LEU A 38 14.76 1.76 -8.79
N TYR A 39 14.91 0.87 -7.84
CA TYR A 39 16.12 0.10 -7.63
C TYR A 39 15.82 -1.38 -7.87
N GLN A 40 16.81 -2.10 -8.36
CA GLN A 40 16.74 -3.52 -8.66
C GLN A 40 17.91 -4.24 -7.99
N SER A 41 17.67 -5.44 -7.45
CA SER A 41 18.74 -6.26 -6.91
C SER A 41 19.41 -7.13 -7.96
N GLU A 42 18.63 -7.96 -8.64
CA GLU A 42 19.11 -8.91 -9.63
C GLU A 42 18.30 -8.73 -10.93
N GLN A 43 18.96 -8.92 -12.07
CA GLN A 43 18.26 -9.01 -13.33
C GLN A 43 17.61 -10.39 -13.43
N THR A 44 16.28 -10.41 -13.35
CA THR A 44 15.48 -11.60 -13.58
C THR A 44 14.74 -11.44 -14.92
N GLY A 45 14.37 -12.56 -15.54
CA GLY A 45 13.44 -12.54 -16.67
C GLY A 45 11.97 -12.57 -16.22
N ASN A 46 11.69 -12.27 -14.95
CA ASN A 46 10.35 -12.33 -14.38
C ASN A 46 9.61 -11.02 -14.60
N ASP A 47 8.28 -11.11 -14.72
CA ASP A 47 7.44 -9.93 -14.56
C ASP A 47 7.41 -9.50 -13.08
N TYR A 48 7.08 -8.24 -12.82
CA TYR A 48 7.01 -7.70 -11.47
C TYR A 48 5.58 -7.33 -11.05
N ILE A 49 5.36 -7.30 -9.73
CA ILE A 49 4.11 -6.88 -9.10
C ILE A 49 4.42 -5.70 -8.19
N GLY A 50 3.78 -4.55 -8.44
CA GLY A 50 3.76 -3.42 -7.51
C GLY A 50 2.96 -3.77 -6.26
N VAL A 51 3.56 -3.72 -5.08
CA VAL A 51 2.86 -4.01 -3.82
C VAL A 51 2.67 -2.71 -3.06
N ASP A 52 1.41 -2.34 -2.83
CA ASP A 52 1.03 -1.02 -2.32
C ASP A 52 1.57 0.13 -3.21
N ILE A 53 1.54 -0.12 -4.52
CA ILE A 53 1.99 0.77 -5.59
C ILE A 53 0.99 0.65 -6.72
N ASP A 54 0.57 1.79 -7.28
CA ASP A 54 -0.36 1.82 -8.41
C ASP A 54 0.35 2.28 -9.67
N LEU A 55 0.94 1.30 -10.36
CA LEU A 55 1.57 1.49 -11.65
C LEU A 55 0.51 1.84 -12.71
N MET A 56 0.88 2.70 -13.65
CA MET A 56 0.03 3.02 -14.80
C MET A 56 -0.26 1.79 -15.66
N GLU A 57 0.70 0.87 -15.76
CA GLU A 57 0.61 -0.40 -16.47
C GLU A 57 1.33 -1.52 -15.69
N GLY A 58 0.84 -2.75 -15.83
CA GLY A 58 1.41 -3.94 -15.18
C GLY A 58 0.74 -4.32 -13.85
N TYR A 59 1.16 -5.46 -13.29
CA TYR A 59 0.47 -6.04 -12.14
C TYR A 59 0.69 -5.23 -10.86
N CYS A 60 -0.40 -5.00 -10.12
CA CYS A 60 -0.37 -4.33 -8.82
C CYS A 60 -1.27 -5.06 -7.80
N LEU A 61 -0.88 -5.03 -6.53
CA LEU A 61 -1.70 -5.35 -5.37
C LEU A 61 -1.81 -4.06 -4.55
N SER A 62 -2.99 -3.44 -4.52
CA SER A 62 -3.14 -2.11 -3.91
C SER A 62 -4.58 -1.86 -3.41
N ASN A 63 -4.78 -0.70 -2.82
CA ASN A 63 -6.02 -0.12 -2.35
C ASN A 63 -6.10 1.39 -2.65
N HIS A 64 -5.18 2.01 -3.39
CA HIS A 64 -5.27 3.46 -3.63
C HIS A 64 -6.38 3.81 -4.62
N VAL A 65 -6.92 5.03 -4.51
CA VAL A 65 -7.80 5.55 -5.56
C VAL A 65 -6.91 6.08 -6.68
N THR A 66 -7.12 5.64 -7.91
CA THR A 66 -6.26 6.02 -9.05
C THR A 66 -7.01 6.82 -10.10
N ARG A 67 -8.33 6.65 -10.22
CA ARG A 67 -9.15 7.37 -11.21
C ARG A 67 -9.46 8.78 -10.72
N LEU A 68 -9.21 9.78 -11.57
CA LEU A 68 -9.60 11.16 -11.28
C LEU A 68 -11.11 11.36 -11.46
N SER A 69 -11.73 10.70 -12.43
CA SER A 69 -13.15 10.83 -12.75
C SER A 69 -13.71 9.53 -13.34
N GLU A 70 -14.98 9.52 -13.69
CA GLU A 70 -15.57 8.39 -14.42
C GLU A 70 -15.03 8.24 -15.86
N GLN A 71 -14.53 9.32 -16.46
CA GLN A 71 -13.90 9.28 -17.79
C GLN A 71 -12.49 8.67 -17.75
N ASP A 72 -11.87 8.65 -16.57
CA ASP A 72 -10.52 8.17 -16.38
C ASP A 72 -10.46 6.63 -16.29
N LYS A 73 -9.35 6.06 -16.74
CA LYS A 73 -9.13 4.61 -16.73
C LYS A 73 -8.35 4.18 -15.51
N TYR A 74 -8.66 3.00 -15.00
CA TYR A 74 -7.81 2.28 -14.06
C TYR A 74 -6.93 1.28 -14.82
N ASN A 75 -5.86 0.82 -14.18
CA ASN A 75 -5.00 -0.24 -14.71
C ASN A 75 -5.72 -1.60 -14.59
N PRO A 76 -6.05 -2.29 -15.71
CA PRO A 76 -6.82 -3.53 -15.67
C PRO A 76 -6.07 -4.72 -15.03
N ASP A 77 -4.74 -4.65 -14.94
CA ASP A 77 -3.89 -5.66 -14.30
C ASP A 77 -3.71 -5.41 -12.78
N ALA A 78 -4.23 -4.29 -12.27
CA ALA A 78 -4.19 -3.97 -10.85
C ALA A 78 -5.32 -4.66 -10.09
N PHE A 79 -4.96 -5.52 -9.13
CA PHE A 79 -5.88 -6.02 -8.12
C PHE A 79 -6.02 -4.96 -7.01
N ASN A 80 -6.93 -4.02 -7.25
CA ASN A 80 -7.19 -2.91 -6.36
C ASN A 80 -8.68 -2.78 -6.02
N LEU A 81 -9.01 -2.79 -4.73
CA LEU A 81 -10.39 -2.68 -4.22
C LEU A 81 -11.08 -1.36 -4.60
N ASN A 82 -10.30 -0.33 -4.90
CA ASN A 82 -10.78 1.01 -5.23
C ASN A 82 -10.75 1.31 -6.73
N ASN A 83 -10.61 0.32 -7.62
CA ASN A 83 -10.60 0.52 -9.07
C ASN A 83 -11.87 1.22 -9.60
N THR A 84 -13.03 1.03 -8.97
CA THR A 84 -14.29 1.70 -9.34
C THR A 84 -14.48 3.05 -8.67
N ILE A 85 -13.59 3.42 -7.76
CA ILE A 85 -13.65 4.68 -7.01
C ILE A 85 -12.91 5.75 -7.80
N THR A 86 -13.48 6.94 -7.80
CA THR A 86 -12.98 8.15 -8.45
C THR A 86 -12.83 9.26 -7.41
N ASN A 87 -12.32 10.41 -7.84
CA ASN A 87 -12.30 11.58 -6.99
C ASN A 87 -13.72 12.06 -6.56
N ASP A 88 -14.72 11.82 -7.41
CA ASP A 88 -16.10 12.28 -7.20
C ASP A 88 -16.78 11.52 -6.06
N ASN A 89 -16.58 10.20 -6.02
CA ASN A 89 -17.14 9.30 -5.01
C ASN A 89 -16.12 8.88 -3.94
N TYR A 90 -15.02 9.63 -3.77
CA TYR A 90 -13.87 9.29 -2.91
C TYR A 90 -14.24 8.82 -1.49
N ILE A 91 -15.33 9.33 -0.92
CA ILE A 91 -15.79 8.93 0.42
C ILE A 91 -16.31 7.47 0.49
N GLN A 92 -16.53 6.82 -0.66
CA GLN A 92 -16.96 5.43 -0.77
C GLN A 92 -15.78 4.45 -0.83
N LYS A 93 -14.54 4.94 -0.76
CA LYS A 93 -13.34 4.10 -0.84
C LYS A 93 -13.24 3.11 0.32
N TYR A 94 -12.64 1.96 0.04
CA TYR A 94 -11.97 1.15 1.06
C TYR A 94 -10.79 1.94 1.61
N SER A 95 -10.74 2.11 2.93
CA SER A 95 -9.74 2.94 3.62
C SER A 95 -8.77 2.14 4.50
N GLY A 96 -8.84 0.81 4.51
CA GLY A 96 -7.86 -0.03 5.19
C GLY A 96 -6.62 -0.27 4.32
N SER A 97 -5.60 -0.91 4.87
CA SER A 97 -4.32 -1.20 4.20
C SER A 97 -4.41 -2.25 3.09
N THR A 98 -3.42 -2.28 2.20
CA THR A 98 -3.17 -3.37 1.26
C THR A 98 -2.96 -4.68 2.01
N ALA A 99 -2.21 -4.66 3.13
CA ALA A 99 -1.97 -5.83 3.97
C ALA A 99 -3.29 -6.43 4.47
N LEU A 100 -4.23 -5.61 4.96
CA LEU A 100 -5.55 -6.07 5.42
C LEU A 100 -6.37 -6.68 4.27
N TYR A 101 -6.29 -6.12 3.05
CA TYR A 101 -6.95 -6.71 1.89
C TYR A 101 -6.36 -8.10 1.55
N LEU A 102 -5.04 -8.28 1.66
CA LEU A 102 -4.39 -9.56 1.37
C LEU A 102 -4.80 -10.69 2.32
N TYR A 103 -5.15 -10.39 3.58
CA TYR A 103 -5.73 -11.39 4.48
C TYR A 103 -7.01 -12.00 3.88
N LYS A 104 -7.87 -11.19 3.25
CA LYS A 104 -9.07 -11.68 2.56
C LYS A 104 -8.71 -12.42 1.29
N LEU A 105 -7.87 -11.83 0.45
CA LEU A 105 -7.52 -12.38 -0.86
C LEU A 105 -6.86 -13.76 -0.75
N PHE A 106 -5.96 -13.93 0.22
CA PHE A 106 -5.26 -15.19 0.47
C PHE A 106 -5.95 -16.09 1.50
N LYS A 107 -7.13 -15.70 2.01
CA LYS A 107 -7.89 -16.44 3.02
C LYS A 107 -7.05 -16.79 4.26
N LEU A 108 -6.22 -15.85 4.69
CA LEU A 108 -5.37 -16.01 5.86
C LEU A 108 -6.18 -15.80 7.14
N PRO A 109 -5.93 -16.57 8.21
CA PRO A 109 -6.50 -16.27 9.51
C PRO A 109 -5.93 -14.94 10.01
N LEU A 110 -6.78 -14.08 10.57
CA LEU A 110 -6.35 -12.82 11.19
C LEU A 110 -5.31 -13.07 12.31
N PRO A 111 -4.48 -12.07 12.65
CA PRO A 111 -3.51 -12.20 13.75
C PRO A 111 -4.16 -12.74 15.03
N LYS A 112 -3.49 -13.67 15.72
CA LYS A 112 -4.07 -14.36 16.89
C LYS A 112 -4.28 -13.43 18.08
N THR A 113 -3.44 -12.42 18.23
CA THR A 113 -3.46 -11.48 19.36
C THR A 113 -4.31 -10.26 19.03
N GLU A 114 -4.98 -9.67 20.02
CA GLU A 114 -5.67 -8.39 19.84
C GLU A 114 -4.71 -7.30 19.38
N GLU A 115 -3.49 -7.26 19.94
CA GLU A 115 -2.46 -6.29 19.52
C GLU A 115 -2.07 -6.43 18.06
N GLY A 116 -1.93 -7.66 17.54
CA GLY A 116 -1.68 -7.90 16.11
C GLY A 116 -2.82 -7.42 15.22
N LYS A 117 -4.07 -7.58 15.67
CA LYS A 117 -5.26 -7.04 14.96
C LYS A 117 -5.31 -5.52 14.99
N LEU A 118 -4.92 -4.90 16.11
CA LEU A 118 -4.79 -3.44 16.21
C LEU A 118 -3.69 -2.90 15.28
N ILE A 119 -2.54 -3.58 15.19
CA ILE A 119 -1.49 -3.23 14.21
C ILE A 119 -2.06 -3.27 12.79
N LEU A 120 -2.77 -4.34 12.42
CA LEU A 120 -3.34 -4.49 11.08
C LEU A 120 -4.34 -3.37 10.72
N LEU A 121 -5.15 -2.94 11.69
CA LEU A 121 -6.07 -1.80 11.56
C LEU A 121 -5.35 -0.43 11.58
N ALA A 122 -4.20 -0.33 12.24
CA ALA A 122 -3.45 0.91 12.41
C ALA A 122 -2.63 1.28 11.17
N ILE A 123 -2.19 0.30 10.37
CA ILE A 123 -1.48 0.54 9.11
C ILE A 123 -2.36 1.39 8.18
N ASP A 124 -1.74 2.36 7.52
CA ASP A 124 -2.39 3.36 6.67
C ASP A 124 -3.52 4.14 7.34
N ALA A 125 -3.48 4.18 8.67
CA ALA A 125 -4.51 4.77 9.51
C ALA A 125 -5.92 4.22 9.21
N GLY A 126 -6.04 2.95 8.81
CA GLY A 126 -7.30 2.33 8.43
C GLY A 126 -8.41 2.48 9.48
N TYR A 127 -8.03 2.37 10.76
CA TYR A 127 -8.91 2.59 11.91
C TYR A 127 -9.69 3.92 11.86
N LYS A 128 -9.17 4.98 11.22
CA LYS A 128 -9.85 6.28 11.10
C LYS A 128 -11.18 6.17 10.36
N GLY A 129 -11.36 5.17 9.50
CA GLY A 129 -12.64 4.92 8.85
C GLY A 129 -13.79 4.74 9.85
N TYR A 130 -13.52 4.15 11.02
CA TYR A 130 -14.52 4.05 12.09
C TYR A 130 -14.76 5.39 12.82
N TYR A 131 -13.74 6.20 13.04
CA TYR A 131 -13.85 7.40 13.89
C TYR A 131 -14.32 8.64 13.14
N ILE A 132 -14.21 8.67 11.81
CA ILE A 132 -14.70 9.78 10.99
C ILE A 132 -16.15 9.48 10.58
N PRO A 133 -17.15 10.27 11.00
CA PRO A 133 -18.56 9.97 10.75
C PRO A 133 -18.90 9.69 9.28
N ASN A 134 -18.33 10.48 8.35
CA ASN A 134 -18.58 10.35 6.92
C ASN A 134 -18.05 9.03 6.32
N PHE A 135 -17.09 8.37 6.99
CA PHE A 135 -16.50 7.10 6.54
C PHE A 135 -17.02 5.89 7.32
N ARG A 136 -17.70 6.08 8.47
CA ARG A 136 -18.05 4.97 9.38
C ARG A 136 -18.88 3.88 8.71
N ASN A 137 -19.90 4.26 7.94
CA ASN A 137 -20.78 3.30 7.28
C ASN A 137 -20.05 2.50 6.20
N ILE A 138 -19.26 3.17 5.36
CA ILE A 138 -18.48 2.50 4.31
C ILE A 138 -17.34 1.67 4.91
N PHE A 139 -16.76 2.11 6.02
CA PHE A 139 -15.75 1.34 6.75
C PHE A 139 -16.34 0.05 7.31
N LYS A 140 -17.53 0.12 7.93
CA LYS A 140 -18.26 -1.08 8.38
C LYS A 140 -18.56 -2.01 7.21
N HIS A 141 -19.11 -1.48 6.11
CA HIS A 141 -19.42 -2.28 4.92
C HIS A 141 -18.20 -3.02 4.37
N ASN A 142 -17.08 -2.32 4.19
CA ASN A 142 -15.86 -2.94 3.70
C ASN A 142 -15.32 -3.98 4.67
N LEU A 143 -15.22 -3.65 5.96
CA LEU A 143 -14.60 -4.54 6.94
C LEU A 143 -15.45 -5.79 7.20
N VAL A 144 -16.78 -5.63 7.26
CA VAL A 144 -17.71 -6.71 7.60
C VAL A 144 -18.20 -7.43 6.35
N ASP A 145 -18.82 -6.73 5.40
CA ASP A 145 -19.54 -7.37 4.29
C ASP A 145 -18.59 -7.78 3.15
N VAL A 146 -17.59 -6.95 2.84
CA VAL A 146 -16.63 -7.22 1.75
C VAL A 146 -15.51 -8.15 2.24
N LEU A 147 -14.82 -7.78 3.32
CA LEU A 147 -13.68 -8.52 3.83
C LEU A 147 -14.12 -9.70 4.72
N GLY A 148 -15.23 -9.62 5.47
CA GLY A 148 -15.66 -10.69 6.37
C GLY A 148 -14.96 -10.66 7.73
N PHE A 149 -14.47 -9.49 8.16
CA PHE A 149 -13.69 -9.29 9.38
C PHE A 149 -14.48 -8.56 10.46
N GLU A 150 -15.66 -9.08 10.80
CA GLU A 150 -16.54 -8.49 11.82
C GLU A 150 -15.83 -8.27 13.17
N GLU A 151 -14.97 -9.21 13.56
CA GLU A 151 -14.19 -9.09 14.79
C GLU A 151 -13.27 -7.84 14.83
N LEU A 152 -12.77 -7.37 13.69
CA LEU A 152 -11.97 -6.15 13.63
C LEU A 152 -12.83 -4.90 13.84
N TYR A 153 -14.08 -4.92 13.37
CA TYR A 153 -15.03 -3.84 13.63
C TYR A 153 -15.36 -3.73 15.13
N PHE A 154 -15.53 -4.87 15.82
CA PHE A 154 -15.73 -4.89 17.28
C PHE A 154 -14.53 -4.34 18.04
N LEU A 155 -13.30 -4.57 17.59
CA LEU A 155 -12.13 -3.92 18.17
C LEU A 155 -12.19 -2.39 18.06
N CYS A 156 -12.65 -1.85 16.93
CA CYS A 156 -12.85 -0.41 16.80
C CYS A 156 -13.92 0.15 17.76
N GLN A 157 -14.87 -0.66 18.23
CA GLN A 157 -15.83 -0.26 19.27
C GLN A 157 -15.25 -0.33 20.68
N LYS A 158 -14.34 -1.28 20.92
CA LYS A 158 -13.68 -1.52 22.22
C LYS A 158 -12.58 -0.51 22.52
N TYR A 159 -11.77 -0.17 21.52
CA TYR A 159 -10.61 0.71 21.68
C TYR A 159 -10.95 2.16 21.31
N THR A 160 -10.08 3.08 21.70
CA THR A 160 -10.17 4.51 21.40
C THR A 160 -9.20 4.91 20.29
N LEU A 161 -9.36 6.12 19.76
CA LEU A 161 -8.43 6.69 18.79
C LEU A 161 -7.00 6.79 19.35
N GLU A 162 -6.86 7.07 20.65
CA GLU A 162 -5.57 7.17 21.34
C GLU A 162 -4.86 5.81 21.42
N ASP A 163 -5.60 4.72 21.62
CA ASP A 163 -5.03 3.36 21.63
C ASP A 163 -4.36 3.02 20.28
N PHE A 164 -5.00 3.40 19.17
CA PHE A 164 -4.41 3.23 17.83
C PHE A 164 -3.18 4.12 17.62
N ILE A 165 -3.21 5.37 18.11
CA ILE A 165 -2.03 6.25 18.06
C ILE A 165 -0.87 5.64 18.86
N ASN A 166 -1.14 5.09 20.03
CA ASN A 166 -0.15 4.42 20.85
C ASN A 166 0.46 3.19 20.16
N ILE A 167 -0.33 2.41 19.42
CA ILE A 167 0.19 1.31 18.58
C ILE A 167 1.11 1.84 17.48
N ILE A 168 0.69 2.90 16.77
CA ILE A 168 1.49 3.53 15.72
C ILE A 168 2.85 4.00 16.26
N ILE A 169 2.84 4.66 17.42
CA ILE A 169 4.06 5.15 18.08
C ILE A 169 4.92 3.99 18.58
N LYS A 170 4.30 2.99 19.24
CA LYS A 170 4.98 1.84 19.82
C LYS A 170 5.84 1.12 18.78
N TYR A 171 5.31 0.88 17.59
CA TYR A 171 5.98 0.14 16.52
C TYR A 171 6.63 1.04 15.45
N ASN A 172 6.47 2.36 15.57
CA ASN A 172 6.84 3.33 14.54
C ASN A 172 6.26 2.95 13.16
N LEU A 173 4.94 2.70 13.09
CA LEU A 173 4.26 2.25 11.86
C LEU A 173 4.28 3.30 10.74
N ASN A 174 4.42 4.58 11.09
CA ASN A 174 4.63 5.66 10.11
C ASN A 174 6.11 5.83 9.70
N GLY A 175 6.98 4.96 10.22
CA GLY A 175 8.38 4.89 9.83
C GLY A 175 8.53 4.60 8.34
N LYS A 176 9.72 4.86 7.81
CA LYS A 176 10.01 4.71 6.39
C LYS A 176 11.07 3.67 6.14
N ILE A 177 11.05 3.15 4.93
CA ILE A 177 12.08 2.32 4.33
C ILE A 177 12.79 3.21 3.31
N TRP A 178 14.12 3.23 3.33
CA TRP A 178 14.91 4.00 2.38
C TRP A 178 16.12 3.23 1.90
N PHE A 179 16.57 3.58 0.70
CA PHE A 179 17.82 3.08 0.15
C PHE A 179 19.00 3.83 0.79
N ASN A 180 20.03 3.09 1.22
CA ASN A 180 21.28 3.64 1.71
C ASN A 180 22.45 2.71 1.37
N ASN A 181 23.45 3.22 0.64
CA ASN A 181 24.71 2.52 0.33
C ASN A 181 24.54 1.09 -0.21
N GLY A 182 23.61 0.90 -1.15
CA GLY A 182 23.37 -0.39 -1.79
C GLY A 182 22.41 -1.30 -1.04
N GLY A 183 21.97 -0.96 0.18
CA GLY A 183 20.99 -1.74 0.95
C GLY A 183 19.75 -0.92 1.30
N LEU A 184 18.77 -1.57 1.92
CA LEU A 184 17.59 -0.91 2.47
C LEU A 184 17.72 -0.77 3.99
N GLN A 185 17.27 0.36 4.52
CA GLN A 185 17.24 0.67 5.94
C GLN A 185 15.83 1.09 6.35
N THR A 186 15.52 0.94 7.63
CA THR A 186 14.26 1.40 8.19
C THR A 186 14.41 1.79 9.65
N ASN A 187 13.54 2.68 10.11
CA ASN A 187 13.32 2.98 11.52
C ASN A 187 12.04 2.33 12.07
N ILE A 188 11.31 1.54 11.28
CA ILE A 188 10.17 0.74 11.75
C ILE A 188 10.69 -0.33 12.72
N LYS A 189 9.97 -0.59 13.80
CA LYS A 189 10.37 -1.56 14.84
C LYS A 189 10.09 -3.00 14.43
N LEU A 190 10.82 -3.48 13.42
CA LEU A 190 10.58 -4.77 12.77
C LEU A 190 10.71 -5.97 13.71
N LYS A 191 11.65 -5.92 14.68
CA LYS A 191 11.86 -7.01 15.63
C LYS A 191 10.61 -7.18 16.52
N GLU A 192 10.08 -6.08 17.02
CA GLU A 192 8.89 -6.05 17.87
C GLU A 192 7.64 -6.46 17.08
N LEU A 193 7.54 -6.08 15.79
CA LEU A 193 6.49 -6.55 14.90
C LEU A 193 6.57 -8.08 14.68
N GLN A 194 7.77 -8.61 14.46
CA GLN A 194 7.99 -10.04 14.33
C GLN A 194 7.55 -10.80 15.58
N GLU A 195 7.87 -10.29 16.77
CA GLU A 195 7.48 -10.92 18.05
C GLU A 195 5.96 -10.99 18.22
N VAL A 196 5.22 -9.93 17.85
CA VAL A 196 3.75 -9.89 18.04
C VAL A 196 2.98 -10.59 16.94
N LEU A 197 3.43 -10.49 15.68
CA LEU A 197 2.72 -11.02 14.53
C LEU A 197 3.17 -12.44 14.16
N GLY A 198 4.34 -12.89 14.63
CA GLY A 198 4.89 -14.21 14.30
C GLY A 198 5.27 -14.34 12.82
N LEU A 199 5.57 -13.23 12.15
CA LEU A 199 5.92 -13.15 10.73
C LEU A 199 7.35 -12.64 10.55
N PRO A 200 8.05 -13.02 9.45
CA PRO A 200 9.45 -12.68 9.24
C PRO A 200 9.64 -11.23 8.78
N PHE A 201 9.40 -10.27 9.68
CA PHE A 201 9.66 -8.85 9.43
C PHE A 201 11.16 -8.58 9.36
N PHE A 202 11.74 -8.79 8.19
CA PHE A 202 13.14 -8.50 7.89
C PHE A 202 13.25 -7.56 6.70
N MET A 203 14.22 -6.65 6.77
CA MET A 203 14.64 -5.93 5.59
C MET A 203 15.32 -6.89 4.60
N PRO A 204 15.05 -6.78 3.29
CA PRO A 204 15.81 -7.49 2.27
C PRO A 204 17.31 -7.28 2.44
N LYS A 205 18.07 -8.37 2.44
CA LYS A 205 19.55 -8.35 2.58
C LYS A 205 20.28 -8.16 1.24
N ASN A 206 19.51 -8.19 0.16
CA ASN A 206 19.93 -7.95 -1.21
C ASN A 206 20.62 -6.59 -1.37
N LYS A 207 21.60 -6.55 -2.27
CA LYS A 207 22.13 -5.27 -2.76
C LYS A 207 21.26 -4.76 -3.89
N PHE A 208 20.96 -3.47 -3.89
CA PHE A 208 20.14 -2.80 -4.89
C PHE A 208 20.96 -1.77 -5.67
N THR A 209 20.68 -1.66 -6.96
CA THR A 209 21.24 -0.63 -7.86
C THR A 209 20.09 0.18 -8.43
N LYS A 210 20.25 1.50 -8.50
CA LYS A 210 19.25 2.37 -9.13
C LYS A 210 19.19 2.07 -10.64
N ILE A 211 17.99 1.84 -11.15
CA ILE A 211 17.75 1.55 -12.57
C ILE A 211 16.87 2.59 -13.27
N LYS A 212 16.06 3.34 -12.53
CA LYS A 212 15.27 4.47 -13.05
C LYS A 212 15.23 5.60 -12.05
N GLU A 213 15.11 6.82 -12.56
CA GLU A 213 14.89 8.02 -11.78
C GLU A 213 13.60 8.72 -12.21
N PHE A 214 12.89 9.27 -11.25
CA PHE A 214 11.60 9.92 -11.44
C PHE A 214 11.59 11.31 -10.83
N GLU A 215 10.76 12.17 -11.40
CA GLU A 215 10.27 13.36 -10.73
C GLU A 215 9.04 12.98 -9.90
N TYR A 216 9.08 13.28 -8.60
CA TYR A 216 7.93 13.09 -7.72
C TYR A 216 7.11 14.37 -7.65
N ILE A 217 5.84 14.29 -8.03
CA ILE A 217 4.91 15.41 -8.11
C ILE A 217 3.75 15.17 -7.14
N SER A 218 3.39 16.22 -6.40
CA SER A 218 2.34 16.23 -5.38
C SER A 218 1.57 17.53 -5.53
N LYS A 219 0.37 17.48 -6.10
CA LYS A 219 -0.41 18.69 -6.45
C LYS A 219 -1.92 18.50 -6.24
N PRO A 220 -2.67 19.59 -5.98
CA PRO A 220 -4.12 19.52 -6.05
C PRO A 220 -4.59 19.23 -7.48
N ILE A 221 -5.71 18.51 -7.59
CA ILE A 221 -6.46 18.38 -8.84
C ILE A 221 -7.34 19.61 -8.97
N THR A 222 -7.29 20.26 -10.14
CA THR A 222 -8.09 21.46 -10.40
C THR A 222 -9.27 21.11 -11.29
N ASN A 223 -9.00 20.95 -12.58
CA ASN A 223 -9.99 20.65 -13.61
C ASN A 223 -9.68 19.34 -14.34
N GLU A 224 -8.55 18.70 -14.05
CA GLU A 224 -8.12 17.48 -14.72
C GLU A 224 -9.08 16.33 -14.37
N THR A 225 -9.64 15.73 -15.42
CA THR A 225 -10.56 14.60 -15.35
C THR A 225 -9.90 13.27 -15.71
N THR A 226 -8.76 13.30 -16.40
CA THR A 226 -8.00 12.11 -16.79
C THR A 226 -6.52 12.25 -16.44
N LYS A 227 -5.80 11.13 -16.31
CA LYS A 227 -4.35 11.17 -16.04
C LYS A 227 -3.55 11.75 -17.19
N ASP A 228 -4.02 11.60 -18.43
CA ASP A 228 -3.39 12.17 -19.62
C ASP A 228 -3.44 13.71 -19.61
N GLU A 229 -4.45 14.31 -18.96
CA GLU A 229 -4.53 15.75 -18.73
C GLU A 229 -3.58 16.23 -17.60
N LEU A 230 -3.20 15.34 -16.67
CA LEU A 230 -2.28 15.70 -15.59
C LEU A 230 -0.85 15.83 -16.10
N ASP A 231 -0.38 14.81 -16.80
CA ASP A 231 0.97 14.73 -17.34
C ASP A 231 1.15 13.56 -18.32
N SER A 232 2.20 13.63 -19.12
CA SER A 232 2.71 12.49 -19.90
C SER A 232 3.76 11.70 -19.10
N ASN A 233 3.94 10.42 -19.44
CA ASN A 233 4.98 9.54 -18.87
C ASN A 233 4.88 9.33 -17.34
N ILE A 234 3.65 9.30 -16.82
CA ILE A 234 3.39 8.90 -15.44
C ILE A 234 3.74 7.42 -15.27
N PHE A 235 4.56 7.10 -14.28
CA PHE A 235 4.95 5.72 -13.94
C PHE A 235 3.98 5.10 -12.93
N SER A 236 3.62 5.84 -11.88
CA SER A 236 2.65 5.44 -10.87
C SER A 236 1.89 6.65 -10.35
N LEU A 237 0.64 6.46 -9.93
CA LEU A 237 -0.22 7.55 -9.46
C LEU A 237 -1.25 7.07 -8.44
N ALA A 238 -1.44 7.89 -7.40
CA ALA A 238 -2.51 7.70 -6.43
C ALA A 238 -3.11 9.04 -5.99
N LEU A 239 -4.42 9.05 -5.72
CA LEU A 239 -5.08 10.11 -4.97
C LEU A 239 -4.88 9.84 -3.48
N THR A 240 -4.14 10.72 -2.82
CA THR A 240 -3.91 10.60 -1.37
C THR A 240 -5.01 11.27 -0.55
N ARG A 241 -5.76 12.19 -1.16
CA ARG A 241 -6.96 12.84 -0.61
C ARG A 241 -7.91 13.18 -1.75
N LYS A 242 -9.15 13.52 -1.41
CA LYS A 242 -10.05 14.15 -2.38
C LYS A 242 -9.39 15.42 -2.94
N ASN A 243 -9.39 15.55 -4.26
CA ASN A 243 -8.79 16.64 -5.05
C ASN A 243 -7.27 16.77 -4.88
N TYR A 244 -6.55 15.69 -4.55
CA TYR A 244 -5.10 15.76 -4.38
C TYR A 244 -4.41 14.49 -4.88
N VAL A 245 -3.45 14.66 -5.79
CA VAL A 245 -2.78 13.56 -6.48
C VAL A 245 -1.28 13.59 -6.21
N ASN A 246 -0.73 12.39 -6.01
CA ASN A 246 0.70 12.15 -5.96
C ASN A 246 1.07 11.19 -7.09
N TYR A 247 2.11 11.50 -7.84
CA TYR A 247 2.58 10.64 -8.92
C TYR A 247 4.07 10.80 -9.17
N SER A 248 4.63 9.78 -9.80
CA SER A 248 6.01 9.80 -10.25
C SER A 248 6.05 9.77 -11.75
N LYS A 249 6.84 10.68 -12.32
CA LYS A 249 7.00 10.87 -13.76
C LYS A 249 8.40 10.45 -14.16
N LEU A 250 8.53 9.69 -15.25
CA LEU A 250 9.83 9.36 -15.81
C LEU A 250 10.57 10.65 -16.21
N LYS A 251 11.81 10.81 -15.74
CA LYS A 251 12.67 11.87 -16.26
C LYS A 251 13.03 11.50 -17.70
N LEU A 252 12.74 12.39 -18.64
CA LEU A 252 13.23 12.25 -20.01
C LEU A 252 14.76 12.34 -19.95
N GLU A 253 15.44 11.33 -20.47
CA GLU A 253 16.87 11.45 -20.76
C GLU A 253 17.02 12.52 -21.85
N GLY A 254 17.72 13.60 -21.52
CA GLY A 254 17.99 14.71 -22.43
C GLY A 254 19.11 14.40 -23.41
#